data_AF-A0A7S3IAI1-F1
#
_entry.id   AF-A0A7S3IAI1-F1
#
_cell.length_a   1.000
_cell.length_b   1.000
_cell.length_c   1.000
_cell.angle_alpha   90.00
_cell.angle_beta   90.00
_cell.angle_gamma   90.00
#
_symmetry.space_group_name_H-M   'P 1'
#
loop_
_entity.id
_entity.type
_entity.pdbx_description
1 polymer ?
#
loop_
_entity_poly.entity_id
_entity_poly.type
_entity_poly.pdbx_seq_one_letter_code
_entity_poly.pdbx_strand_id
1 'polypeptide(L)'
;FYFKLERAPAIVPLVLESRGWTQHQEHHGVDNWSLFWKNGRPKPSEFANGKPYQRYNHFPKTSVICRKDSLCRILRKMKAVHGGVYNFFPVTFMVPNEYTKFVNFFSEQKSKGIWICKPNDMSR
;
A
#
# COMPACT_ATOMS: atom_id res chain seq x y z
N PHE A 1 -27.29 -0.62 5.27
CA PHE A 1 -25.96 -0.79 4.66
C PHE A 1 -25.28 -1.97 5.33
N TYR A 2 -24.82 -2.94 4.53
CA TYR A 2 -24.21 -4.17 5.07
C TYR A 2 -22.68 -4.13 4.94
N PHE A 3 -21.97 -4.57 5.97
CA PHE A 3 -20.51 -4.69 5.95
C PHE A 3 -20.02 -6.14 6.10
N LYS A 4 -18.91 -6.46 5.43
CA LYS A 4 -18.16 -7.71 5.56
C LYS A 4 -16.78 -7.41 6.13
N LEU A 5 -16.25 -8.32 6.93
CA LEU A 5 -14.93 -8.20 7.54
C LEU A 5 -14.06 -9.41 7.17
N GLU A 6 -12.80 -9.18 6.83
CA GLU A 6 -11.76 -10.21 6.74
C GLU A 6 -10.53 -9.73 7.53
N ARG A 7 -10.27 -10.41 8.66
CA ARG A 7 -9.12 -10.11 9.55
C ARG A 7 -9.06 -8.63 9.98
N ALA A 8 -10.21 -7.99 10.13
CA ALA A 8 -10.30 -6.58 10.52
C ALA A 8 -9.98 -6.40 12.02
N PRO A 9 -9.35 -5.28 12.43
CA PRO A 9 -9.19 -4.93 13.84
C PRO A 9 -10.54 -4.79 14.55
N ALA A 10 -10.58 -5.08 15.86
CA ALA A 10 -11.81 -5.06 16.66
C ALA A 10 -12.54 -3.70 16.67
N ILE A 11 -11.82 -2.60 16.45
CA ILE A 11 -12.42 -1.27 16.36
C ILE A 11 -13.30 -1.08 15.13
N VAL A 12 -13.05 -1.82 14.04
CA VAL A 12 -13.80 -1.67 12.78
C VAL A 12 -15.29 -2.01 12.93
N PRO A 13 -15.70 -3.19 13.46
CA PRO A 13 -17.12 -3.46 13.67
C PRO A 13 -17.77 -2.45 14.62
N LEU A 14 -17.12 -2.08 15.73
CA LEU A 14 -17.65 -1.11 16.70
C LEU A 14 -17.98 0.26 16.06
N VAL A 15 -17.10 0.74 15.19
CA VAL A 15 -17.23 2.01 14.46
C VAL A 15 -18.34 1.96 13.40
N LEU A 16 -18.56 0.79 12.78
CA LEU A 16 -19.61 0.59 11.77
C LEU A 16 -20.99 0.41 12.41
N GLU A 17 -21.07 -0.39 13.47
CA GLU A 17 -22.30 -0.60 14.24
C GLU A 17 -22.79 0.70 14.92
N SER A 18 -21.87 1.49 15.49
CA SER A 18 -22.22 2.83 16.03
C SER A 18 -22.73 3.81 14.97
N ARG A 19 -22.51 3.54 13.68
CA ARG A 19 -23.07 4.30 12.55
C ARG A 19 -24.37 3.70 12.01
N GLY A 20 -24.92 2.68 12.67
CA GLY A 20 -26.13 1.99 12.24
C GLY A 20 -25.93 1.02 11.07
N TRP A 21 -24.70 0.59 10.80
CA TRP A 21 -24.44 -0.43 9.78
C TRP A 21 -24.58 -1.82 10.38
N THR A 22 -25.01 -2.78 9.56
CA THR A 22 -25.27 -4.15 10.00
C THR A 22 -24.24 -5.09 9.39
N GLN A 23 -23.73 -6.03 10.17
CA GLN A 23 -22.85 -7.06 9.64
C GLN A 23 -23.62 -7.93 8.64
N HIS A 24 -23.02 -8.20 7.47
CA HIS A 24 -23.58 -9.06 6.44
C HIS A 24 -23.69 -10.51 6.95
N GLN A 25 -24.79 -11.16 6.62
CA GLN A 25 -25.11 -12.55 6.96
C GLN A 25 -25.53 -13.28 5.68
N GLU A 26 -25.43 -14.61 5.68
CA GLU A 26 -25.71 -15.42 4.48
C GLU A 26 -27.11 -15.19 3.90
N HIS A 27 -28.11 -15.04 4.78
CA HIS A 27 -29.51 -14.84 4.37
C HIS A 27 -29.78 -13.51 3.67
N HIS A 28 -28.88 -12.52 3.74
CA HIS A 28 -29.02 -11.26 2.99
C HIS A 28 -28.77 -11.44 1.48
N GLY A 29 -28.22 -12.58 1.06
CA GLY A 29 -27.75 -12.83 -0.30
C GLY A 29 -26.25 -12.52 -0.45
N VAL A 30 -25.54 -13.36 -1.22
CA VAL A 30 -24.06 -13.37 -1.29
C VAL A 30 -23.45 -12.03 -1.68
N ASP A 31 -24.10 -11.31 -2.60
CA ASP A 31 -23.62 -10.03 -3.16
C ASP A 31 -24.26 -8.79 -2.49
N ASN A 32 -25.15 -8.99 -1.51
CA ASN A 32 -25.87 -7.90 -0.86
C ASN A 32 -25.06 -7.28 0.28
N TRP A 33 -23.89 -6.73 -0.07
CA TRP A 33 -23.02 -6.00 0.84
C TRP A 33 -22.61 -4.66 0.23
N SER A 34 -22.30 -3.69 1.08
CA SER A 34 -21.93 -2.33 0.67
C SER A 34 -20.45 -2.05 0.92
N LEU A 35 -19.91 -2.54 2.03
CA LEU A 35 -18.49 -2.41 2.39
C LEU A 35 -17.89 -3.78 2.68
N PHE A 36 -16.74 -4.07 2.10
CA PHE A 36 -15.91 -5.21 2.49
C PHE A 36 -14.57 -4.70 3.00
N TRP A 37 -14.40 -4.74 4.33
CA TRP A 37 -13.15 -4.40 4.99
C TRP A 37 -12.21 -5.59 5.04
N LYS A 38 -11.05 -5.48 4.40
CA LYS A 38 -10.00 -6.51 4.38
C LYS A 38 -8.71 -5.94 4.95
N ASN A 39 -8.02 -6.70 5.80
CA ASN A 39 -6.67 -6.34 6.23
C ASN A 39 -5.64 -6.59 5.11
N GLY A 40 -5.78 -7.71 4.40
CA GLY A 40 -4.99 -8.01 3.21
C GLY A 40 -5.47 -7.25 1.97
N ARG A 41 -4.59 -7.14 0.96
CA ARG A 41 -4.96 -6.56 -0.35
C ARG A 41 -5.99 -7.47 -1.07
N PRO A 42 -7.10 -6.92 -1.57
CA PRO A 42 -8.01 -7.67 -2.43
C PRO A 42 -7.32 -8.11 -3.72
N LYS A 43 -7.71 -9.28 -4.24
CA LYS A 43 -7.25 -9.78 -5.54
C LYS A 43 -7.79 -8.89 -6.67
N PRO A 44 -7.09 -8.80 -7.82
CA PRO A 44 -7.62 -8.10 -8.99
C PRO A 44 -9.02 -8.58 -9.41
N SER A 45 -9.31 -9.87 -9.29
CA SER A 45 -10.63 -10.45 -9.58
C SER A 45 -11.73 -9.94 -8.62
N GLU A 46 -11.40 -9.66 -7.36
CA GLU A 46 -12.36 -9.08 -6.40
C GLU A 46 -12.76 -7.67 -6.81
N PHE A 47 -11.80 -6.85 -7.26
CA PHE A 47 -12.11 -5.53 -7.81
C PHE A 47 -12.91 -5.61 -9.11
N ALA A 48 -12.57 -6.55 -10.00
CA ALA A 48 -13.24 -6.71 -11.29
C ALA A 48 -14.70 -7.16 -11.16
N ASN A 49 -15.00 -8.01 -10.17
CA ASN A 49 -16.34 -8.54 -9.94
C ASN A 49 -17.23 -7.64 -9.07
N GLY A 50 -16.66 -6.56 -8.50
CA GLY A 50 -17.37 -5.64 -7.62
C GLY A 50 -18.51 -4.91 -8.32
N LYS A 51 -19.67 -4.83 -7.66
CA LYS A 51 -20.82 -4.07 -8.15
C LYS A 51 -20.63 -2.56 -7.94
N PRO A 52 -21.30 -1.69 -8.72
CA PRO A 52 -21.15 -0.23 -8.58
C PRO A 52 -21.43 0.35 -7.20
N TYR A 53 -22.20 -0.34 -6.36
CA TYR A 53 -22.52 0.06 -4.98
C TYR A 53 -21.57 -0.54 -3.92
N GLN A 54 -20.74 -1.52 -4.31
CA GLN A 54 -19.82 -2.22 -3.42
C GLN A 54 -18.50 -1.45 -3.28
N ARG A 55 -17.96 -1.41 -2.06
CA ARG A 55 -16.70 -0.71 -1.76
C ARG A 55 -15.76 -1.62 -0.97
N TYR A 56 -14.49 -1.56 -1.32
CA TYR A 56 -13.39 -2.10 -0.53
C TYR A 56 -12.66 -0.95 0.19
N ASN A 57 -12.04 -1.23 1.32
CA ASN A 57 -11.15 -0.29 2.01
C ASN A 57 -9.75 -0.16 1.36
N HIS A 58 -9.58 -0.68 0.13
CA HIS A 58 -8.33 -0.64 -0.63
C HIS A 58 -8.59 -0.11 -2.03
N PHE A 59 -7.65 0.67 -2.56
CA PHE A 59 -7.61 0.98 -3.98
C PHE A 59 -6.81 -0.08 -4.75
N PRO A 60 -7.17 -0.39 -6.01
CA PRO A 60 -6.37 -1.24 -6.87
C PRO A 60 -5.01 -0.58 -7.18
N LYS A 61 -3.97 -1.39 -7.40
CA LYS A 61 -2.63 -0.94 -7.85
C LYS A 61 -1.89 0.01 -6.90
N THR A 62 -2.28 0.09 -5.62
CA THR A 62 -1.58 0.89 -4.58
C THR A 62 -0.14 0.43 -4.30
N SER A 63 0.23 -0.79 -4.71
CA SER A 63 1.59 -1.32 -4.58
C SER A 63 2.67 -0.42 -5.16
N VAL A 64 2.33 0.41 -6.16
CA VAL A 64 3.24 1.38 -6.78
C VAL A 64 3.82 2.37 -5.75
N ILE A 65 3.03 2.76 -4.75
CA ILE A 65 3.44 3.69 -3.70
C ILE A 65 3.63 3.02 -2.33
N CYS A 66 2.99 1.86 -2.09
CA CYS A 66 3.06 1.18 -0.79
C CYS A 66 4.24 0.21 -0.65
N ARG A 67 4.85 -0.26 -1.75
CA ARG A 67 6.08 -1.08 -1.68
C ARG A 67 7.31 -0.21 -1.88
N LYS A 68 8.33 -0.38 -1.03
CA LYS A 68 9.51 0.51 -1.00
C LYS A 68 10.29 0.51 -2.32
N ASP A 69 10.41 -0.65 -2.96
CA ASP A 69 11.08 -0.81 -4.26
C ASP A 69 10.36 -0.05 -5.39
N SER A 70 9.04 -0.19 -5.44
CA SER A 70 8.18 0.46 -6.43
C SER A 70 8.12 1.97 -6.19
N LEU A 71 8.03 2.37 -4.92
CA LEU A 71 8.05 3.76 -4.48
C LEU A 71 9.37 4.44 -4.89
N CYS A 72 10.51 3.80 -4.65
CA CYS A 72 11.82 4.31 -5.07
C CYS A 72 11.88 4.55 -6.58
N ARG A 73 11.37 3.60 -7.38
CA ARG A 73 11.33 3.70 -8.84
C ARG A 73 10.46 4.86 -9.32
N ILE A 74 9.24 4.99 -8.78
CA ILE A 74 8.33 6.06 -9.21
C ILE A 74 8.85 7.43 -8.76
N LEU A 75 9.37 7.57 -7.54
CA LEU A 75 9.90 8.85 -7.05
C LEU A 75 11.12 9.32 -7.86
N ARG A 76 12.03 8.42 -8.24
CA ARG A 76 13.14 8.76 -9.14
C ARG A 76 12.64 9.20 -10.51
N LYS A 77 11.65 8.52 -11.08
CA LYS A 77 11.03 8.93 -12.35
C LYS A 77 10.40 10.32 -12.22
N MET A 78 9.65 10.57 -11.16
CA MET A 78 9.02 11.86 -10.93
C MET A 78 10.04 12.98 -10.69
N LYS A 79 11.15 12.71 -9.99
CA LYS A 79 12.26 13.65 -9.83
C LYS A 79 12.93 13.99 -11.15
N ALA A 80 13.09 13.02 -12.05
CA ALA A 80 13.66 13.28 -13.37
C ALA A 80 12.76 14.20 -14.23
N VAL A 81 11.43 14.08 -14.08
CA VAL A 81 10.46 14.87 -14.86
C VAL A 81 10.17 16.24 -14.23
N HIS A 82 10.04 16.30 -12.91
CA HIS A 82 9.54 17.47 -12.18
C HIS A 82 10.60 18.14 -11.29
N GLY A 83 11.84 17.63 -11.32
CA GLY A 83 12.97 18.24 -10.64
C GLY A 83 12.85 18.30 -9.12
N GLY A 84 13.18 19.47 -8.57
CA GLY A 84 13.42 19.70 -7.14
C GLY A 84 12.21 19.51 -6.22
N VAL A 85 10.98 19.50 -6.76
CA VAL A 85 9.77 19.20 -5.98
C VAL A 85 9.84 17.81 -5.34
N TYR A 86 10.65 16.90 -5.90
CA TYR A 86 10.91 15.57 -5.37
C TYR A 86 12.23 15.46 -4.58
N ASN A 87 12.74 16.55 -4.00
CA ASN A 87 13.92 16.49 -3.11
C ASN A 87 13.60 16.02 -1.67
N PHE A 88 12.32 15.75 -1.36
CA PHE A 88 11.90 15.28 -0.03
C PHE A 88 12.24 13.80 0.25
N PHE A 89 12.61 13.00 -0.75
CA PHE A 89 12.96 11.60 -0.55
C PHE A 89 14.49 11.40 -0.59
N PRO A 90 15.06 10.55 0.28
CA PRO A 90 16.50 10.37 0.38
C PRO A 90 17.06 9.58 -0.80
N VAL A 91 18.36 9.76 -1.07
CA VAL A 91 19.10 8.87 -1.97
C VAL A 91 18.93 7.44 -1.45
N THR A 92 18.34 6.59 -2.28
CA THR A 92 17.97 5.21 -1.95
C THR A 92 18.52 4.31 -3.05
N PHE A 93 18.96 3.10 -2.74
CA PHE A 93 19.41 2.09 -3.71
C PHE A 93 18.63 0.79 -3.54
N MET A 94 18.25 0.15 -4.65
CA MET A 94 17.56 -1.14 -4.66
C MET A 94 18.57 -2.29 -4.77
N VAL A 95 18.97 -2.86 -3.65
CA VAL A 95 19.85 -4.05 -3.61
C VAL A 95 19.05 -5.35 -3.78
N PRO A 96 19.60 -6.40 -4.44
CA PRO A 96 20.98 -6.50 -4.94
C PRO A 96 21.23 -5.78 -6.28
N ASN A 97 20.18 -5.42 -7.02
CA ASN A 97 20.29 -4.93 -8.40
C ASN A 97 21.14 -3.65 -8.58
N GLU A 98 21.22 -2.81 -7.55
CA GLU A 98 21.96 -1.55 -7.56
C GLU A 98 23.17 -1.56 -6.63
N TYR A 99 23.67 -2.75 -6.24
CA TYR A 99 24.80 -2.88 -5.33
C TYR A 99 26.05 -2.13 -5.82
N THR A 100 26.47 -2.33 -7.08
CA THR A 100 27.64 -1.64 -7.64
C THR A 100 27.47 -0.13 -7.65
N LYS A 101 26.26 0.37 -7.97
CA LYS A 101 25.95 1.81 -7.93
C LYS A 101 26.07 2.35 -6.51
N PHE A 102 25.59 1.60 -5.52
CA PHE A 102 25.72 1.96 -4.11
C PHE A 102 27.19 2.02 -3.68
N VAL A 103 28.00 1.01 -4.02
CA VAL A 103 29.43 0.96 -3.66
C VAL A 103 30.19 2.15 -4.26
N ASN A 104 29.98 2.43 -5.54
CA ASN A 104 30.63 3.57 -6.21
C ASN A 104 30.23 4.88 -5.53
N PHE A 105 28.92 5.11 -5.36
CA PHE A 105 28.41 6.31 -4.70
C PHE A 105 28.95 6.46 -3.28
N PHE A 106 29.03 5.36 -2.51
CA PHE A 106 29.55 5.36 -1.15
C PHE A 106 31.05 5.65 -1.10
N SER A 107 31.84 5.14 -2.05
CA SER A 107 33.29 5.36 -2.11
C SER A 107 33.67 6.81 -2.44
N GLU A 108 32.84 7.52 -3.19
CA GLU A 108 33.06 8.92 -3.58
C GLU A 108 32.71 9.92 -2.45
N GLN A 109 32.03 9.47 -1.39
CA GLN A 109 31.65 10.35 -0.28
C GLN A 109 32.85 10.71 0.59
N LYS A 110 33.16 12.01 0.66
CA LYS A 110 34.20 12.56 1.57
C LYS A 110 33.91 12.26 3.04
N SER A 111 32.64 12.31 3.44
CA SER A 111 32.17 11.96 4.78
C SER A 111 31.20 10.79 4.71
N LYS A 112 31.53 9.68 5.36
CA LYS A 112 30.67 8.49 5.41
C LYS A 112 29.53 8.72 6.40
N GLY A 113 28.32 8.91 5.89
CA GLY A 113 27.10 9.04 6.69
C GLY A 113 26.54 7.70 7.16
N ILE A 114 25.48 7.75 7.96
CA ILE A 114 24.73 6.57 8.40
C ILE A 114 23.77 6.13 7.29
N TRP A 115 23.75 4.83 6.99
CA TRP A 115 22.83 4.23 6.02
C TRP A 115 21.85 3.27 6.70
N ILE A 116 20.63 3.20 6.19
CA ILE A 116 19.57 2.36 6.74
C ILE A 116 19.14 1.35 5.67
N CYS A 117 19.32 0.06 5.95
CA CYS A 117 18.78 -1.01 5.12
C CYS A 117 17.34 -1.33 5.56
N LYS A 118 16.41 -1.41 4.60
CA LYS A 118 15.01 -1.77 4.85
C LYS A 118 14.58 -2.90 3.90
N PRO A 119 13.74 -3.83 4.36
CA PRO A 119 13.12 -4.83 3.51
C PRO A 119 12.03 -4.23 2.61
N ASN A 120 11.85 -4.80 1.42
CA ASN A 120 10.96 -4.28 0.37
C ASN A 120 9.48 -4.22 0.80
N ASP A 121 8.97 -5.30 1.41
CA ASP A 121 7.54 -5.48 1.70
C ASP A 121 7.33 -6.06 3.11
N MET A 122 8.04 -5.51 4.11
CA MET A 122 7.74 -5.78 5.52
C MET A 122 7.35 -4.50 6.25
N SER A 123 6.24 -4.60 6.97
CA SER A 123 5.82 -3.76 8.09
C SER A 123 5.72 -4.66 9.33
N ARG A 124 6.04 -4.12 10.51
CA ARG A 124 5.81 -4.79 11.79
C ARG A 124 4.35 -4.64 12.21
#